data_AF-A0AAE0JTV6-F1
#
_entry.id   AF-A0AAE0JTV6-F1
#
_cell.length_a   1.000
_cell.length_b   1.000
_cell.length_c   1.000
_cell.angle_alpha   90.00
_cell.angle_beta   90.00
_cell.angle_gamma   90.00
#
_symmetry.space_group_name_H-M   'P 1'
#
loop_
_entity.id
_entity.type
_entity.pdbx_description
1 polymer ?
#
loop_
_entity_poly.entity_id
_entity_poly.type
_entity_poly.pdbx_seq_one_letter_code
_entity_poly.pdbx_strand_id
1 'polypeptide(L)'
;MGPLSFLLLGGALLAAASPAPAQTSDPVPDCATVDCAGSLECVIVNNTAACVPRSQGPQCGPNRCPLGETCCNPSCGICTPPGKGCIKLLCRPEDEQDPPAPKPSRGPKCGPVQCAGGETCCNESCGYCRKPGQGCTKEFCASGPKCGRKQCAVGEVCCNESCEYCREPGRACTMEFCLAGGE
;
A
#
# COMPACT_ATOMS: atom_id res chain seq x y z
N MET A 1 -6.72 76.28 13.14
CA MET A 1 -5.40 76.94 13.17
C MET A 1 -4.39 75.90 13.61
N GLY A 2 -3.41 75.56 12.76
CA GLY A 2 -2.26 74.70 13.12
C GLY A 2 -1.29 75.43 14.08
N PRO A 3 -0.11 74.85 14.43
CA PRO A 3 0.88 74.45 13.42
C PRO A 3 1.73 73.18 13.67
N LEU A 4 2.09 72.55 12.55
CA LEU A 4 3.41 72.07 12.11
C LEU A 4 4.42 71.46 13.11
N SER A 5 4.85 70.22 12.81
CA SER A 5 6.19 69.73 13.14
C SER A 5 6.78 68.84 12.03
N PHE A 6 7.86 69.37 11.48
CA PHE A 6 9.05 68.83 10.81
C PHE A 6 9.11 67.39 10.26
N LEU A 7 9.26 67.31 8.94
CA LEU A 7 10.41 66.79 8.18
C LEU A 7 11.19 65.61 8.77
N LEU A 8 11.21 64.49 8.03
CA LEU A 8 12.44 63.74 7.77
C LEU A 8 12.36 63.05 6.40
N LEU A 9 13.33 63.37 5.55
CA LEU A 9 13.63 62.76 4.27
C LEU A 9 14.08 61.29 4.48
N GLY A 10 13.59 60.39 3.64
CA GLY A 10 14.10 59.01 3.55
C GLY A 10 13.77 58.43 2.18
N GLY A 11 14.82 58.18 1.38
CA GLY A 11 14.74 57.94 -0.05
C GLY A 11 13.97 56.67 -0.46
N ALA A 12 13.21 56.82 -1.55
CA ALA A 12 12.58 55.72 -2.25
C ALA A 12 13.63 54.93 -3.05
N LEU A 13 14.06 53.77 -2.52
CA LEU A 13 14.70 52.74 -3.34
C LEU A 13 13.60 51.96 -4.07
N LEU A 14 13.39 52.31 -5.33
CA LEU A 14 12.67 51.50 -6.31
C LEU A 14 13.50 50.25 -6.61
N ALA A 15 13.22 49.15 -5.90
CA ALA A 15 13.64 47.83 -6.35
C ALA A 15 12.69 47.38 -7.48
N ALA A 16 13.09 47.61 -8.73
CA ALA A 16 12.48 46.97 -9.89
C ALA A 16 12.83 45.48 -9.85
N ALA A 17 12.02 44.68 -9.17
CA ALA A 17 12.05 43.23 -9.32
C ALA A 17 11.40 42.89 -10.67
N SER A 18 12.20 42.35 -11.57
CA SER A 18 11.77 41.80 -12.85
C SER A 18 10.57 40.85 -12.67
N PRO A 19 9.58 40.85 -13.58
CA PRO A 19 8.61 39.76 -13.60
C PRO A 19 9.37 38.46 -13.89
N ALA A 20 9.33 37.52 -12.95
CA ALA A 20 9.72 36.14 -13.20
C ALA A 20 8.92 35.63 -14.41
N PRO A 21 9.51 34.77 -15.26
CA PRO A 21 8.76 34.16 -16.36
C PRO A 21 7.52 33.50 -15.77
N ALA A 22 6.35 33.87 -16.30
CA ALA A 22 5.11 33.16 -16.05
C ALA A 22 5.37 31.71 -16.46
N GLN A 23 5.56 30.83 -15.46
CA GLN A 23 5.49 29.41 -15.69
C GLN A 23 4.02 29.13 -16.01
N THR A 24 3.70 29.12 -17.29
CA THR A 24 2.52 28.43 -17.79
C THR A 24 2.80 26.95 -17.57
N SER A 25 2.65 26.48 -16.33
CA SER A 25 2.37 25.08 -16.09
C SER A 25 1.04 24.83 -16.77
N ASP A 26 1.07 24.13 -17.89
CA ASP A 26 -0.13 23.63 -18.55
C ASP A 26 -1.08 23.05 -17.48
N PRO A 27 -2.39 23.36 -17.54
CA PRO A 27 -3.35 22.75 -16.63
C PRO A 27 -3.28 21.23 -16.84
N VAL A 28 -2.71 20.49 -15.89
CA VAL A 28 -2.75 19.03 -15.89
C VAL A 28 -4.22 18.65 -15.68
N PRO A 29 -4.92 18.13 -16.70
CA PRO A 29 -6.38 18.05 -16.67
C PRO A 29 -6.88 16.72 -16.11
N ASP A 30 -6.01 15.97 -15.42
CA ASP A 30 -6.37 14.63 -14.93
C ASP A 30 -5.99 14.42 -13.46
N CYS A 31 -6.66 13.44 -12.86
CA CYS A 31 -6.46 13.01 -11.49
C CYS A 31 -5.41 11.90 -11.34
N ALA A 32 -4.68 11.55 -12.40
CA ALA A 32 -3.70 10.47 -12.40
C ALA A 32 -2.46 10.80 -11.56
N THR A 33 -2.16 12.08 -11.37
CA THR A 33 -1.02 12.53 -10.54
C THR A 33 -1.44 13.33 -9.30
N VAL A 34 -2.73 13.36 -8.97
CA VAL A 34 -3.27 14.17 -7.86
C VAL A 34 -3.58 13.28 -6.66
N ASP A 35 -2.75 13.38 -5.62
CA ASP A 35 -2.97 12.70 -4.34
C ASP A 35 -3.84 13.59 -3.41
N CYS A 36 -5.12 13.24 -3.28
CA CYS A 36 -6.03 13.91 -2.34
C CYS A 36 -5.91 13.32 -0.93
N ALA A 37 -5.84 14.20 0.08
CA ALA A 37 -5.71 13.77 1.47
C ALA A 37 -7.04 13.23 2.05
N GLY A 38 -6.95 12.13 2.80
CA GLY A 38 -8.04 11.64 3.66
C GLY A 38 -9.27 11.16 2.88
N SER A 39 -10.43 11.78 3.13
CA SER A 39 -11.73 11.44 2.52
C SER A 39 -12.07 12.29 1.28
N LEU A 40 -11.09 13.01 0.77
CA LEU A 40 -11.22 13.81 -0.45
C LEU A 40 -10.95 12.93 -1.66
N GLU A 41 -11.76 13.12 -2.69
CA GLU A 41 -11.65 12.43 -3.98
C GLU A 41 -11.27 13.45 -5.06
N CYS A 42 -10.32 13.08 -5.92
CA CYS A 42 -9.96 13.93 -7.05
C CYS A 42 -11.03 13.80 -8.14
N VAL A 43 -11.60 14.92 -8.56
CA VAL A 43 -12.54 15.00 -9.69
C VAL A 43 -12.16 16.16 -10.59
N ILE A 44 -12.58 16.12 -11.86
CA ILE A 44 -12.33 17.22 -12.81
C ILE A 44 -13.50 18.21 -12.76
N VAL A 45 -13.26 19.42 -12.25
CA VAL A 45 -14.21 20.52 -12.21
C VAL A 45 -13.74 21.62 -13.14
N ASN A 46 -14.57 22.02 -14.12
CA ASN A 46 -14.21 23.03 -15.12
C ASN A 46 -12.84 22.76 -15.78
N ASN A 47 -12.62 21.51 -16.21
CA ASN A 47 -11.39 21.06 -16.86
C ASN A 47 -10.11 21.15 -16.01
N THR A 48 -10.27 21.20 -14.67
CA THR A 48 -9.18 21.28 -13.69
C THR A 48 -9.37 20.20 -12.62
N ALA A 49 -8.31 19.49 -12.24
CA ALA A 49 -8.36 18.53 -11.15
C ALA A 49 -8.57 19.22 -9.79
N ALA A 50 -9.53 18.74 -9.01
CA ALA A 50 -9.91 19.30 -7.72
C ALA A 50 -10.21 18.18 -6.70
N CYS A 51 -9.65 18.31 -5.49
CA CYS A 51 -9.97 17.42 -4.37
C CYS A 51 -11.25 17.88 -3.69
N VAL A 52 -12.32 17.09 -3.79
CA VAL A 52 -13.63 17.39 -3.21
C VAL A 52 -14.03 16.34 -2.17
N PRO A 53 -14.85 16.70 -1.16
CA PRO A 53 -15.40 15.70 -0.24
C PRO A 53 -16.25 14.66 -0.97
N ARG A 54 -15.99 13.38 -0.72
CA ARG A 54 -16.78 12.24 -1.24
C ARG A 54 -18.27 12.29 -0.88
N SER A 55 -18.63 13.11 0.10
CA SER A 55 -20.01 13.31 0.58
C SER A 55 -20.91 14.12 -0.35
N GLN A 56 -20.41 14.69 -1.46
CA GLN A 56 -21.20 15.61 -2.29
C GLN A 56 -21.98 14.99 -3.46
N GLY A 57 -21.69 13.77 -3.91
CA GLY A 57 -22.44 13.15 -5.03
C GLY A 57 -23.74 12.43 -4.59
N PRO A 58 -24.55 11.89 -5.53
CA PRO A 58 -25.84 11.29 -5.20
C PRO A 58 -25.71 9.98 -4.41
N GLN A 59 -26.67 9.70 -3.53
CA GLN A 59 -26.76 8.39 -2.86
C GLN A 59 -27.07 7.29 -3.88
N CYS A 60 -26.39 6.14 -3.77
CA CYS A 60 -26.59 4.98 -4.63
C CYS A 60 -26.48 3.70 -3.79
N GLY A 61 -27.61 3.22 -3.26
CA GLY A 61 -27.61 2.05 -2.39
C GLY A 61 -26.72 2.23 -1.16
N PRO A 62 -25.80 1.28 -0.87
CA PRO A 62 -24.84 1.41 0.23
C PRO A 62 -23.73 2.45 -0.05
N ASN A 63 -23.56 2.87 -1.31
CA ASN A 63 -22.51 3.79 -1.73
C ASN A 63 -23.05 5.21 -1.95
N ARG A 64 -22.15 6.19 -1.98
CA ARG A 64 -22.42 7.54 -2.52
C ARG A 64 -21.53 7.74 -3.73
N CYS A 65 -22.12 8.19 -4.83
CA CYS A 65 -21.36 8.40 -6.06
C CYS A 65 -20.40 9.57 -5.93
N PRO A 66 -19.27 9.54 -6.66
CA PRO A 66 -18.41 10.69 -6.83
C PRO A 66 -19.17 11.89 -7.40
N LEU A 67 -18.63 13.10 -7.19
CA LEU A 67 -19.20 14.30 -7.78
C LEU A 67 -19.13 14.22 -9.31
N GLY A 68 -20.26 14.48 -9.98
CA GLY A 68 -20.35 14.42 -11.45
C GLY A 68 -20.78 13.06 -12.01
N GLU A 69 -20.85 12.02 -11.18
CA GLU A 69 -21.42 10.71 -11.57
C GLU A 69 -22.90 10.59 -11.22
N THR A 70 -23.58 9.65 -11.88
CA THR A 70 -24.98 9.29 -11.57
C THR A 70 -25.06 7.87 -11.01
N CYS A 71 -26.04 7.64 -10.14
CA CYS A 71 -26.33 6.28 -9.68
C CYS A 71 -26.86 5.45 -10.84
N CYS A 72 -26.12 4.41 -11.22
CA CYS A 72 -26.49 3.47 -12.27
C CYS A 72 -27.29 2.30 -11.70
N ASN A 73 -26.85 1.73 -10.58
CA ASN A 73 -27.48 0.57 -9.98
C ASN A 73 -27.60 0.72 -8.46
N PRO A 74 -28.75 1.18 -7.95
CA PRO A 74 -28.96 1.38 -6.53
C PRO A 74 -28.82 0.08 -5.72
N SER A 75 -29.23 -1.07 -6.25
CA SER A 75 -29.13 -2.34 -5.54
C SER A 75 -27.68 -2.80 -5.33
N CYS A 76 -26.76 -2.28 -6.12
CA CYS A 76 -25.34 -2.64 -6.10
C CYS A 76 -24.43 -1.48 -5.66
N GLY A 77 -24.98 -0.29 -5.47
CA GLY A 77 -24.22 0.95 -5.32
C GLY A 77 -23.22 1.23 -6.45
N ILE A 78 -23.58 0.90 -7.70
CA ILE A 78 -22.72 1.17 -8.86
C ILE A 78 -23.04 2.56 -9.42
N CYS A 79 -22.00 3.37 -9.56
CA CYS A 79 -22.03 4.70 -10.15
C CYS A 79 -21.45 4.66 -11.56
N THR A 80 -21.88 5.59 -12.42
CA THR A 80 -21.38 5.70 -13.79
C THR A 80 -21.28 7.17 -14.20
N PRO A 81 -20.33 7.53 -15.08
CA PRO A 81 -20.29 8.85 -15.66
C PRO A 81 -21.54 9.16 -16.50
N PRO A 82 -21.91 10.45 -16.67
CA PRO A 82 -23.04 10.85 -17.50
C PRO A 82 -22.88 10.36 -18.95
N GLY A 83 -23.97 9.85 -19.53
CA GLY A 83 -23.99 9.39 -20.92
C GLY A 83 -23.26 8.06 -21.18
N LYS A 84 -22.70 7.39 -20.16
CA LYS A 84 -22.16 6.03 -20.28
C LYS A 84 -23.26 4.99 -20.07
N GLY A 85 -23.08 3.84 -20.71
CA GLY A 85 -23.99 2.71 -20.59
C GLY A 85 -24.09 2.25 -19.14
N CYS A 86 -25.31 1.93 -18.70
CA CYS A 86 -25.58 1.48 -17.34
C CYS A 86 -26.09 0.04 -17.37
N ILE A 87 -25.37 -0.85 -16.69
CA ILE A 87 -25.75 -2.26 -16.57
C ILE A 87 -26.57 -2.42 -15.28
N LYS A 88 -27.84 -2.82 -15.43
CA LYS A 88 -28.73 -3.15 -14.32
C LYS A 88 -28.54 -4.62 -13.93
N LEU A 89 -27.60 -4.87 -13.03
CA LEU A 89 -27.41 -6.17 -12.40
C LEU A 89 -28.32 -6.27 -11.15
N LEU A 90 -28.88 -7.45 -10.90
CA LEU A 90 -29.43 -7.75 -9.58
C LEU A 90 -28.27 -8.18 -8.68
N CYS A 91 -27.91 -7.36 -7.70
CA CYS A 91 -26.94 -7.77 -6.70
C CYS A 91 -27.57 -8.68 -5.66
N ARG A 92 -26.79 -9.67 -5.21
CA ARG A 92 -27.18 -10.55 -4.12
C ARG A 92 -27.28 -9.70 -2.83
N PRO A 93 -28.37 -9.83 -2.05
CA PRO A 93 -28.50 -9.14 -0.78
C PRO A 93 -27.29 -9.44 0.13
N GLU A 94 -26.88 -8.44 0.91
CA GLU A 94 -25.70 -8.50 1.79
C GLU A 94 -25.81 -9.64 2.81
N ASP A 95 -27.03 -9.95 3.22
CA ASP A 95 -27.43 -11.02 4.13
C ASP A 95 -27.10 -12.44 3.61
N GLU A 96 -26.85 -12.56 2.31
CA GLU A 96 -26.59 -13.81 1.62
C GLU A 96 -25.17 -13.88 1.05
N GLN A 97 -24.34 -12.86 1.32
CA GLN A 97 -22.92 -12.91 1.02
C GLN A 97 -22.26 -13.88 2.00
N ASP A 98 -21.54 -14.86 1.48
CA ASP A 98 -20.82 -15.81 2.31
C ASP A 98 -19.95 -15.02 3.30
N PRO A 99 -20.01 -15.31 4.61
CA PRO A 99 -19.19 -14.62 5.59
C PRO A 99 -17.73 -14.72 5.14
N PRO A 100 -16.92 -13.65 5.30
CA PRO A 100 -15.52 -13.69 4.93
C PRO A 100 -14.91 -14.93 5.59
N ALA A 101 -14.22 -15.75 4.79
CA ALA A 101 -13.63 -17.00 5.26
C ALA A 101 -12.86 -16.72 6.57
N PRO A 102 -13.04 -17.55 7.61
CA PRO A 102 -12.36 -17.34 8.88
C PRO A 102 -10.87 -17.20 8.61
N LYS A 103 -10.24 -16.15 9.15
CA LYS A 103 -8.79 -15.95 9.05
C LYS A 103 -8.13 -17.25 9.52
N PRO A 104 -7.20 -17.85 8.74
CA PRO A 104 -6.55 -19.07 9.16
C PRO A 104 -5.89 -18.84 10.52
N SER A 105 -6.29 -19.61 11.52
CA SER A 105 -5.67 -19.54 12.84
C SER A 105 -4.19 -19.92 12.71
N ARG A 106 -3.33 -19.34 13.55
CA ARG A 106 -1.91 -19.73 13.58
C ARG A 106 -1.79 -21.04 14.35
N GLY A 107 -1.19 -22.06 13.73
CA GLY A 107 -0.84 -23.33 14.37
C GLY A 107 0.41 -23.23 15.24
N PRO A 108 0.98 -24.35 15.73
CA PRO A 108 2.22 -24.35 16.51
C PRO A 108 3.46 -24.00 15.68
N LYS A 109 4.53 -23.53 16.34
CA LYS A 109 5.84 -23.31 15.70
C LYS A 109 6.49 -24.68 15.44
N CYS A 110 7.12 -24.85 14.28
CA CYS A 110 7.76 -26.08 13.85
C CYS A 110 9.11 -25.75 13.19
N GLY A 111 10.18 -25.76 13.98
CA GLY A 111 11.50 -25.34 13.50
C GLY A 111 11.48 -23.93 12.88
N PRO A 112 11.85 -23.78 11.58
CA PRO A 112 11.88 -22.49 10.90
C PRO A 112 10.49 -21.99 10.41
N VAL A 113 9.43 -22.81 10.50
CA VAL A 113 8.10 -22.47 9.97
C VAL A 113 7.01 -22.45 11.05
N GLN A 114 5.92 -21.75 10.74
CA GLN A 114 4.71 -21.69 11.57
C GLN A 114 3.63 -22.54 10.89
N CYS A 115 3.09 -23.55 11.57
CA CYS A 115 2.05 -24.39 11.00
C CYS A 115 0.73 -23.64 10.80
N ALA A 116 -0.10 -24.11 9.87
CA ALA A 116 -1.45 -23.60 9.71
C ALA A 116 -2.35 -24.03 10.88
N GLY A 117 -3.46 -23.33 11.05
CA GLY A 117 -4.45 -23.61 12.08
C GLY A 117 -5.01 -25.03 11.94
N GLY A 118 -4.95 -25.79 13.04
CA GLY A 118 -5.40 -27.19 13.06
C GLY A 118 -4.34 -28.21 12.62
N GLU A 119 -3.15 -27.77 12.23
CA GLU A 119 -2.01 -28.65 11.96
C GLU A 119 -1.12 -28.85 13.20
N THR A 120 -0.39 -29.96 13.23
CA THR A 120 0.61 -30.27 14.27
C THR A 120 2.00 -30.35 13.66
N CYS A 121 3.01 -29.93 14.42
CA CYS A 121 4.41 -30.11 14.01
C CYS A 121 4.77 -31.60 13.98
N CYS A 122 5.12 -32.10 12.81
CA CYS A 122 5.55 -33.48 12.58
C CYS A 122 7.07 -33.62 12.76
N ASN A 123 7.84 -32.68 12.21
CA ASN A 123 9.29 -32.72 12.25
C ASN A 123 9.86 -31.32 12.44
N GLU A 124 10.30 -31.02 13.65
CA GLU A 124 10.87 -29.71 13.99
C GLU A 124 12.15 -29.42 13.21
N SER A 125 13.01 -30.40 12.97
CA SER A 125 14.27 -30.21 12.24
C SER A 125 14.04 -29.77 10.79
N CYS A 126 12.92 -30.17 10.20
CA CYS A 126 12.54 -29.88 8.82
C CYS A 126 11.48 -28.78 8.70
N GLY A 127 10.81 -28.45 9.80
CA GLY A 127 9.61 -27.62 9.77
C GLY A 127 8.40 -28.28 9.09
N TYR A 128 8.29 -29.60 9.10
CA TYR A 128 7.14 -30.26 8.49
C TYR A 128 5.92 -30.21 9.41
N CYS A 129 4.87 -29.54 8.93
CA CYS A 129 3.55 -29.52 9.53
C CYS A 129 2.67 -30.59 8.88
N ARG A 130 1.77 -31.19 9.65
CA ARG A 130 0.82 -32.18 9.14
C ARG A 130 -0.59 -31.93 9.63
N LYS A 131 -1.55 -32.34 8.80
CA LYS A 131 -2.95 -32.40 9.20
C LYS A 131 -3.21 -33.57 10.15
N PRO A 132 -4.28 -33.50 10.96
CA PRO A 132 -4.74 -34.64 11.74
C PRO A 132 -4.93 -35.87 10.85
N GLY A 133 -4.45 -37.03 11.30
CA GLY A 133 -4.62 -38.31 10.59
C GLY A 133 -3.59 -38.65 9.50
N GLN A 134 -2.75 -37.72 9.03
CA GLN A 134 -1.69 -38.05 8.06
C GLN A 134 -0.51 -38.78 8.71
N GLY A 135 0.25 -39.65 8.04
CA GLY A 135 1.47 -40.23 8.64
C GLY A 135 2.53 -39.17 8.98
N CYS A 136 3.48 -39.51 9.86
CA CYS A 136 4.61 -38.64 10.19
C CYS A 136 5.92 -39.42 10.23
N THR A 137 6.89 -39.01 9.43
CA THR A 137 8.26 -39.56 9.41
C THR A 137 9.21 -38.56 10.06
N LYS A 138 9.90 -39.01 11.11
CA LYS A 138 10.94 -38.23 11.78
C LYS A 138 12.29 -38.51 11.12
N GLU A 139 12.47 -37.99 9.92
CA GLU A 139 13.76 -38.02 9.25
C GLU A 139 14.66 -36.87 9.71
N PHE A 140 15.97 -37.08 9.68
CA PHE A 140 16.93 -36.00 9.88
C PHE A 140 17.05 -35.21 8.58
N CYS A 141 16.51 -34.00 8.54
CA CYS A 141 16.78 -33.11 7.42
C CYS A 141 18.23 -32.62 7.49
N ALA A 142 18.93 -32.70 6.36
CA ALA A 142 20.24 -32.07 6.22
C ALA A 142 20.10 -30.60 6.58
N SER A 143 20.85 -30.14 7.59
CA SER A 143 20.97 -28.71 7.86
C SER A 143 21.50 -28.04 6.59
N GLY A 144 21.03 -26.82 6.30
CA GLY A 144 21.60 -26.05 5.19
C GLY A 144 23.12 -25.80 5.38
N PRO A 145 23.78 -25.06 4.48
CA PRO A 145 25.13 -24.60 4.75
C PRO A 145 25.16 -23.59 5.91
N LYS A 146 26.27 -23.56 6.66
CA LYS A 146 26.55 -22.43 7.56
C LYS A 146 26.87 -21.19 6.72
N CYS A 147 26.45 -20.03 7.20
CA CYS A 147 26.70 -18.72 6.60
C CYS A 147 27.01 -17.71 7.70
N GLY A 148 28.29 -17.54 8.00
CA GLY A 148 28.75 -16.83 9.18
C GLY A 148 28.26 -17.54 10.45
N ARG A 149 27.56 -16.81 11.34
CA ARG A 149 26.94 -17.39 12.54
C ARG A 149 25.54 -17.97 12.29
N LYS A 150 24.96 -17.72 11.11
CA LYS A 150 23.63 -18.21 10.75
C LYS A 150 23.69 -19.58 10.07
N GLN A 151 22.69 -20.41 10.35
CA GLN A 151 22.44 -21.66 9.65
C GLN A 151 21.40 -21.41 8.55
N CYS A 152 21.73 -21.62 7.27
CA CYS A 152 20.77 -21.46 6.18
C CYS A 152 19.68 -22.52 6.23
N ALA A 153 18.51 -22.21 5.65
CA ALA A 153 17.45 -23.18 5.51
C ALA A 153 17.88 -24.31 4.56
N VAL A 154 17.19 -25.45 4.67
CA VAL A 154 17.44 -26.60 3.78
C VAL A 154 17.16 -26.18 2.34
N GLY A 155 18.13 -26.42 1.45
CA GLY A 155 18.03 -26.06 0.03
C GLY A 155 18.47 -24.63 -0.31
N GLU A 156 18.77 -23.79 0.67
CA GLU A 156 19.40 -22.48 0.44
C GLU A 156 20.93 -22.58 0.34
N VAL A 157 21.56 -21.60 -0.29
CA VAL A 157 23.01 -21.41 -0.35
C VAL A 157 23.43 -20.19 0.48
N CYS A 158 24.62 -20.25 1.08
CA CYS A 158 25.21 -19.07 1.70
C CYS A 158 25.61 -18.09 0.60
N CYS A 159 24.97 -16.93 0.60
CA CYS A 159 25.08 -15.93 -0.45
C CYS A 159 26.03 -14.80 -0.05
N ASN A 160 26.10 -14.47 1.24
CA ASN A 160 27.10 -13.57 1.80
C ASN A 160 27.40 -13.93 3.26
N GLU A 161 28.60 -14.41 3.53
CA GLU A 161 29.01 -14.87 4.85
C GLU A 161 29.13 -13.73 5.87
N SER A 162 29.66 -12.58 5.44
CA SER A 162 29.82 -11.38 6.29
C SER A 162 28.49 -10.85 6.77
N CYS A 163 27.46 -10.98 5.94
CA CYS A 163 26.10 -10.51 6.21
C CYS A 163 25.17 -11.61 6.73
N GLU A 164 25.67 -12.84 6.93
CA GLU A 164 24.86 -13.98 7.34
C GLU A 164 23.63 -14.18 6.41
N TYR A 165 23.81 -13.93 5.11
CA TYR A 165 22.74 -13.89 4.13
C TYR A 165 22.62 -15.20 3.36
N CYS A 166 21.48 -15.87 3.48
CA CYS A 166 21.12 -17.10 2.78
C CYS A 166 20.11 -16.80 1.67
N ARG A 167 20.18 -17.53 0.56
CA ARG A 167 19.28 -17.33 -0.59
C ARG A 167 19.05 -18.63 -1.35
N GLU A 168 17.99 -18.67 -2.14
CA GLU A 168 17.72 -19.76 -3.08
C GLU A 168 18.85 -19.93 -4.12
N PRO A 169 19.16 -21.17 -4.54
CA PRO A 169 20.11 -21.44 -5.62
C PRO A 169 19.72 -20.72 -6.93
N GLY A 170 20.72 -20.24 -7.67
CA GLY A 170 20.52 -19.58 -8.97
C GLY A 170 20.10 -18.11 -8.91
N ARG A 171 19.91 -17.54 -7.71
CA ARG A 171 19.73 -16.10 -7.53
C ARG A 171 21.08 -15.40 -7.41
N ALA A 172 21.16 -14.16 -7.90
CA ALA A 172 22.37 -13.35 -7.77
C ALA A 172 22.68 -13.04 -6.29
N CYS A 173 23.96 -12.95 -5.97
CA CYS A 173 24.44 -12.58 -4.63
C CYS A 173 25.11 -11.20 -4.64
N THR A 174 24.88 -10.42 -3.59
CA THR A 174 25.61 -9.18 -3.33
C THR A 174 26.78 -9.49 -2.40
N MET A 175 27.99 -9.11 -2.82
CA MET A 175 29.23 -9.36 -2.08
C MET A 175 29.66 -8.13 -1.28
N GLU A 176 28.72 -7.53 -0.55
CA GLU A 176 29.02 -6.42 0.35
C GLU A 176 29.65 -6.92 1.66
N PHE A 177 30.45 -6.09 2.31
CA PHE A 177 30.93 -6.40 3.65
C PHE A 177 29.98 -5.81 4.68
N CYS A 178 29.33 -6.66 5.46
CA CYS A 178 28.56 -6.22 6.62
C CYS A 178 29.46 -6.21 7.85
N LEU A 179 29.52 -5.07 8.54
CA LEU A 179 30.09 -5.03 9.88
C LEU A 179 29.17 -5.85 10.79
N ALA A 180 29.63 -7.01 11.22
CA ALA A 180 28.96 -7.75 12.28
C ALA A 180 28.88 -6.81 13.49
N GLY A 181 27.66 -6.36 13.81
CA GLY A 181 27.44 -5.41 14.90
C GLY A 181 28.13 -5.90 16.17
N GLY A 182 28.97 -5.03 16.73
CA GLY A 182 29.57 -5.21 18.04
C GLY A 182 28.48 -5.43 19.10
N GLU A 183 28.86 -6.24 20.09
CA GLU A 183 28.08 -6.67 21.25
C GLU A 183 27.34 -5.54 21.98
#